data_AF-A0A660V7R0-F1
#
_entry.id   AF-A0A660V7R0-F1
#
_cell.length_a   1.000
_cell.length_b   1.000
_cell.length_c   1.000
_cell.angle_alpha   90.00
_cell.angle_beta   90.00
_cell.angle_gamma   90.00
#
_symmetry.space_group_name_H-M   'P 1'
#
loop_
_entity.id
_entity.type
_entity.pdbx_description
1 polymer ?
#
loop_
_entity_poly.entity_id
_entity_poly.type
_entity_poly.pdbx_seq_one_letter_code
_entity_poly.pdbx_strand_id
1 'polypeptide(L)'
;MLKTNRHIHISLFFIFMVLCSSAFGLKEALGEHGVNAYAIHQKGVIGTGVNIGLLSAGNVRAGHIAFERSFGSAATNYDFTESGLSRSSHDTHMAGIILSVGSPTHPNQIGVAPGASLHSARFSNKQLYPSKIAQALDTLIKKSNCRVIMTGIQLPEKITTADGNSGWSKIYDYYAETYDVIFAAAAGNSSPRVTVFGDIYNGITTAGLVKNDPNALGYSKIGSASNKGPTADGRKKPDIAAPTQGLVAPTSGGDDHWSTLDANGRGLTSYAVPHTAGVAALLLEAAAKSPAQNDDKTEVIKAVIINSSDPFNAGSHITNPADSTTQWKPDSGYGKLDALRAYQTLTAGQLIQNTPSQQNKGWAYDVMGKNETHQYQIQGVKGQRLVVTIAWHRKLQKIEHKYLEEPNRFYLDLKILSPSGKMLTFETPGRNNLIKT
;
A
#
# COMPACT_ATOMS: atom_id res chain seq x y z
N MET A 1 -12.88 73.38 43.74
CA MET A 1 -12.85 71.92 44.01
C MET A 1 -12.66 71.19 42.69
N LEU A 2 -11.46 70.68 42.45
CA LEU A 2 -11.12 69.90 41.26
C LEU A 2 -11.84 68.55 41.29
N LYS A 3 -12.66 68.25 40.28
CA LYS A 3 -13.19 66.90 40.04
C LYS A 3 -12.16 66.11 39.23
N THR A 4 -11.49 65.18 39.90
CA THR A 4 -10.60 64.18 39.29
C THR A 4 -11.43 63.12 38.58
N ASN A 5 -11.40 63.12 37.24
CA ASN A 5 -11.87 62.00 36.41
C ASN A 5 -10.86 60.85 36.49
N ARG A 6 -11.25 59.74 37.13
CA ARG A 6 -10.50 58.48 37.07
C ARG A 6 -10.93 57.71 35.82
N HIS A 7 -10.08 57.69 34.80
CA HIS A 7 -10.24 56.80 33.65
C HIS A 7 -9.71 55.40 34.02
N ILE A 8 -10.57 54.38 33.88
CA ILE A 8 -10.18 52.97 34.00
C ILE A 8 -9.63 52.55 32.64
N HIS A 9 -8.33 52.28 32.57
CA HIS A 9 -7.71 51.65 31.41
C HIS A 9 -8.06 50.17 31.39
N ILE A 10 -8.99 49.78 30.52
CA ILE A 10 -9.24 48.37 30.19
C ILE A 10 -8.26 47.99 29.09
N SER A 11 -7.13 47.38 29.46
CA SER A 11 -6.23 46.73 28.50
C SER A 11 -6.87 45.42 28.04
N LEU A 12 -7.53 45.43 26.88
CA LEU A 12 -7.88 44.21 26.17
C LEU A 12 -6.59 43.56 25.66
N PHE A 13 -6.11 42.54 26.39
CA PHE A 13 -5.14 41.59 25.86
C PHE A 13 -5.85 40.74 24.80
N PHE A 14 -5.68 41.08 23.52
CA PHE A 14 -5.91 40.12 22.45
C PHE A 14 -4.82 39.06 22.54
N ILE A 15 -5.09 37.98 23.26
CA ILE A 15 -4.34 36.74 23.09
C ILE A 15 -4.68 36.27 21.68
N PHE A 16 -3.77 36.54 20.74
CA PHE A 16 -3.70 35.80 19.48
C PHE A 16 -3.34 34.36 19.87
N MET A 17 -4.36 33.56 20.22
CA MET A 17 -4.23 32.12 20.12
C MET A 17 -4.06 31.86 18.63
N VAL A 18 -2.80 31.77 18.19
CA VAL A 18 -2.46 30.94 17.05
C VAL A 18 -2.91 29.55 17.47
N LEU A 19 -4.14 29.20 17.10
CA LEU A 19 -4.52 27.81 16.94
C LEU A 19 -3.57 27.29 15.87
N CYS A 20 -2.38 26.85 16.28
CA CYS A 20 -1.67 25.83 15.54
C CYS A 20 -2.69 24.71 15.48
N SER A 21 -3.39 24.61 14.35
CA SER A 21 -4.02 23.37 13.94
C SER A 21 -2.89 22.35 14.01
N SER A 22 -2.88 21.58 15.09
CA SER A 22 -1.99 20.44 15.23
C SER A 22 -2.33 19.55 14.07
N ALA A 23 -1.58 19.66 12.97
CA ALA A 23 -1.78 18.88 11.78
C ALA A 23 -1.70 17.44 12.23
N PHE A 24 -2.84 16.76 12.24
CA PHE A 24 -2.93 15.40 12.77
C PHE A 24 -2.10 14.42 11.92
N GLY A 25 -1.46 14.84 10.82
CA GLY A 25 -0.29 14.17 10.25
C GLY A 25 -0.56 12.71 9.88
N LEU A 26 0.33 11.82 10.34
CA LEU A 26 0.11 10.37 10.23
C LEU A 26 -1.12 9.91 11.03
N LYS A 27 -1.43 10.55 12.17
CA LYS A 27 -2.62 10.20 12.98
C LYS A 27 -3.91 10.27 12.18
N GLU A 28 -4.05 11.28 11.33
CA GLU A 28 -5.21 11.40 10.45
C GLU A 28 -5.20 10.36 9.34
N ALA A 29 -4.07 10.19 8.66
CA ALA A 29 -3.91 9.25 7.57
C ALA A 29 -4.14 7.78 7.98
N LEU A 30 -3.92 7.44 9.25
CA LEU A 30 -4.11 6.09 9.79
C LEU A 30 -5.45 5.90 10.52
N GLY A 31 -6.21 6.98 10.74
CA GLY A 31 -7.53 6.94 11.34
C GLY A 31 -8.63 6.43 10.40
N GLU A 32 -9.87 6.43 10.88
CA GLU A 32 -11.07 5.92 10.17
C GLU A 32 -11.27 6.55 8.78
N HIS A 33 -10.99 7.84 8.65
CA HIS A 33 -11.13 8.57 7.39
C HIS A 33 -9.90 8.45 6.46
N GLY A 34 -8.79 7.91 6.97
CA GLY A 34 -7.58 7.57 6.23
C GLY A 34 -7.61 6.11 5.75
N VAL A 35 -6.55 5.35 6.08
CA VAL A 35 -6.42 3.91 5.79
C VAL A 35 -6.89 3.00 6.93
N ASN A 36 -7.36 3.55 8.05
CA ASN A 36 -7.94 2.80 9.16
C ASN A 36 -7.02 1.76 9.84
N ALA A 37 -5.72 2.03 9.91
CA ALA A 37 -4.72 1.14 10.51
C ALA A 37 -4.80 1.13 12.05
N TYR A 38 -5.18 2.23 12.70
CA TYR A 38 -5.25 2.29 14.16
C TYR A 38 -6.29 1.35 14.78
N ALA A 39 -7.36 1.05 14.05
CA ALA A 39 -8.34 0.06 14.49
C ALA A 39 -7.74 -1.36 14.55
N ILE A 40 -6.68 -1.65 13.79
CA ILE A 40 -5.92 -2.90 13.86
C ILE A 40 -4.94 -2.84 15.03
N HIS A 41 -4.27 -1.70 15.26
CA HIS A 41 -3.37 -1.54 16.41
C HIS A 41 -4.07 -1.80 17.73
N GLN A 42 -5.32 -1.34 17.87
CA GLN A 42 -6.17 -1.62 19.04
C GLN A 42 -6.45 -3.12 19.27
N LYS A 43 -6.22 -3.97 18.26
CA LYS A 43 -6.31 -5.44 18.35
C LYS A 43 -4.96 -6.10 18.68
N GLY A 44 -3.93 -5.31 18.97
CA GLY A 44 -2.58 -5.81 19.27
C GLY A 44 -1.82 -6.32 18.04
N VAL A 45 -2.21 -5.86 16.83
CA VAL A 45 -1.52 -6.16 15.57
C VAL A 45 -0.90 -4.86 15.06
N ILE A 46 0.42 -4.82 15.00
CA ILE A 46 1.24 -3.63 14.72
C ILE A 46 2.39 -3.92 13.74
N GLY A 47 2.41 -5.08 13.08
CA GLY A 47 3.45 -5.56 12.16
C GLY A 47 4.56 -6.36 12.82
N THR A 48 4.34 -6.85 14.05
CA THR A 48 5.37 -7.55 14.83
C THR A 48 5.94 -8.76 14.08
N GLY A 49 7.27 -8.86 14.02
CA GLY A 49 7.96 -10.00 13.41
C GLY A 49 8.01 -9.98 11.88
N VAL A 50 7.49 -8.93 11.23
CA VAL A 50 7.53 -8.79 9.77
C VAL A 50 8.68 -7.88 9.35
N ASN A 51 9.51 -8.39 8.44
CA ASN A 51 10.59 -7.63 7.81
C ASN A 51 10.14 -7.07 6.46
N ILE A 52 10.43 -5.79 6.22
CA ILE A 52 10.04 -5.04 5.02
C ILE A 52 11.31 -4.51 4.34
N GLY A 53 11.52 -4.83 3.07
CA GLY A 53 12.61 -4.26 2.28
C GLY A 53 12.19 -2.96 1.62
N LEU A 54 13.05 -1.93 1.69
CA LEU A 54 12.93 -0.70 0.89
C LEU A 54 14.03 -0.70 -0.16
N LEU A 55 13.65 -0.82 -1.44
CA LEU A 55 14.56 -0.60 -2.56
C LEU A 55 14.52 0.89 -2.95
N SER A 56 15.63 1.59 -2.77
CA SER A 56 15.74 3.01 -3.12
C SER A 56 17.14 3.43 -3.63
N ALA A 57 17.32 4.73 -3.89
CA ALA A 57 18.55 5.36 -4.34
C ALA A 57 19.37 5.97 -3.17
N GLY A 58 18.77 6.03 -1.98
CA GLY A 58 19.44 6.39 -0.74
C GLY A 58 19.24 5.31 0.34
N ASN A 59 19.46 5.74 1.57
CA ASN A 59 19.26 4.95 2.78
C ASN A 59 18.47 5.76 3.82
N VAL A 60 17.81 5.03 4.71
CA VAL A 60 17.10 5.60 5.86
C VAL A 60 18.10 6.16 6.87
N ARG A 61 17.74 7.26 7.55
CA ARG A 61 18.44 7.65 8.78
C ARG A 61 18.02 6.70 9.91
N ALA A 62 18.69 5.56 10.03
CA ALA A 62 18.38 4.54 11.02
C ALA A 62 18.47 5.02 12.48
N GLY A 63 19.32 6.02 12.77
CA GLY A 63 19.46 6.60 14.11
C GLY A 63 18.36 7.59 14.51
N HIS A 64 17.32 7.80 13.69
CA HIS A 64 16.20 8.65 14.05
C HIS A 64 15.37 8.00 15.18
N ILE A 65 14.99 8.76 16.21
CA ILE A 65 14.30 8.29 17.42
C ILE A 65 12.98 7.56 17.13
N ALA A 66 12.28 7.99 16.06
CA ALA A 66 11.09 7.30 15.52
C ALA A 66 11.29 5.80 15.21
N PHE A 67 12.53 5.35 15.02
CA PHE A 67 12.86 3.96 14.74
C PHE A 67 13.51 3.25 15.94
N GLU A 68 13.68 3.92 17.06
CA GLU A 68 14.31 3.34 18.24
C GLU A 68 13.39 2.32 18.92
N ARG A 69 13.96 1.16 19.27
CA ARG A 69 13.33 0.07 20.02
C ARG A 69 14.30 -0.40 21.10
N SER A 70 13.82 -1.25 22.00
CA SER A 70 14.65 -1.88 23.04
C SER A 70 15.84 -2.68 22.50
N PHE A 71 15.73 -3.19 21.26
CA PHE A 71 16.81 -3.91 20.56
C PHE A 71 17.65 -3.02 19.63
N GLY A 72 17.50 -1.70 19.69
CA GLY A 72 18.15 -0.74 18.79
C GLY A 72 17.23 -0.25 17.69
N SER A 73 17.80 0.17 16.55
CA SER A 73 16.99 0.69 15.44
C SER A 73 16.20 -0.41 14.74
N ALA A 74 14.92 -0.15 14.47
CA ALA A 74 14.07 -0.96 13.60
C ALA A 74 14.41 -0.81 12.10
N ALA A 75 15.41 0.01 11.74
CA ALA A 75 15.86 0.20 10.37
C ALA A 75 17.32 -0.26 10.19
N THR A 76 17.56 -1.14 9.22
CA THR A 76 18.90 -1.62 8.83
C THR A 76 19.23 -1.17 7.42
N ASN A 77 20.44 -0.64 7.19
CA ASN A 77 20.86 -0.12 5.89
C ASN A 77 21.83 -1.04 5.16
N TYR A 78 21.67 -1.13 3.84
CA TYR A 78 22.53 -1.87 2.92
C TYR A 78 22.91 -0.97 1.73
N ASP A 79 24.11 -1.15 1.19
CA ASP A 79 24.55 -0.53 -0.06
C ASP A 79 24.91 -1.59 -1.10
N PHE A 80 24.29 -1.48 -2.27
CA PHE A 80 24.60 -2.29 -3.45
C PHE A 80 25.22 -1.46 -4.59
N THR A 81 25.41 -0.15 -4.36
CA THR A 81 26.00 0.78 -5.34
C THR A 81 27.52 0.84 -5.30
N GLU A 82 28.13 0.20 -4.30
CA GLU A 82 29.58 0.28 -4.02
C GLU A 82 30.05 1.72 -3.79
N SER A 83 29.10 2.62 -3.46
CA SER A 83 29.34 4.05 -3.24
C SER A 83 29.06 4.46 -1.79
N GLY A 84 28.93 3.48 -0.89
CA GLY A 84 28.67 3.68 0.53
C GLY A 84 27.21 3.97 0.87
N LEU A 85 26.92 4.15 2.16
CA LEU A 85 25.59 4.56 2.61
C LEU A 85 25.33 6.03 2.29
N SER A 86 24.11 6.36 1.87
CA SER A 86 23.71 7.73 1.54
C SER A 86 22.37 8.07 2.17
N ARG A 87 22.37 8.74 3.33
CA ARG A 87 21.13 9.12 4.03
C ARG A 87 20.24 9.99 3.15
N SER A 88 18.94 9.71 3.16
CA SER A 88 17.94 10.38 2.32
C SER A 88 16.71 10.70 3.14
N SER A 89 16.25 11.97 3.10
CA SER A 89 14.97 12.33 3.72
C SER A 89 13.81 11.62 3.04
N HIS A 90 13.85 11.42 1.72
CA HIS A 90 12.82 10.66 1.00
C HIS A 90 12.64 9.25 1.60
N ASP A 91 13.74 8.53 1.80
CA ASP A 91 13.69 7.16 2.30
C ASP A 91 13.34 7.12 3.80
N THR A 92 13.80 8.11 4.56
CA THR A 92 13.47 8.26 5.98
C THR A 92 11.97 8.58 6.17
N HIS A 93 11.38 9.43 5.32
CA HIS A 93 9.94 9.68 5.30
C HIS A 93 9.16 8.40 5.05
N MET A 94 9.54 7.63 4.02
CA MET A 94 8.90 6.36 3.66
C MET A 94 8.97 5.35 4.80
N ALA A 95 10.13 5.21 5.44
CA ALA A 95 10.29 4.36 6.62
C ALA A 95 9.44 4.85 7.79
N GLY A 96 9.35 6.16 8.00
CA GLY A 96 8.51 6.78 9.03
C GLY A 96 7.02 6.47 8.90
N ILE A 97 6.49 6.55 7.68
CA ILE A 97 5.07 6.23 7.41
C ILE A 97 4.75 4.78 7.81
N ILE A 98 5.73 3.87 7.78
CA ILE A 98 5.53 2.47 8.19
C ILE A 98 5.86 2.27 9.67
N LEU A 99 7.08 2.60 10.08
CA LEU A 99 7.68 2.11 11.31
C LEU A 99 7.63 3.07 12.49
N SER A 100 7.25 4.33 12.29
CA SER A 100 7.43 5.33 13.33
C SER A 100 6.72 4.95 14.63
N VAL A 101 7.42 5.04 15.78
CA VAL A 101 6.80 5.02 17.12
C VAL A 101 6.61 6.43 17.69
N GLY A 102 6.75 7.46 16.86
CA GLY A 102 6.72 8.85 17.29
C GLY A 102 8.01 9.27 17.99
N SER A 103 7.95 10.37 18.71
CA SER A 103 9.04 10.88 19.56
C SER A 103 8.46 11.74 20.69
N PRO A 104 9.25 12.20 21.67
CA PRO A 104 8.78 13.16 22.67
C PRO A 104 8.17 14.43 22.05
N THR A 105 8.70 14.90 20.92
CA THR A 105 8.19 16.09 20.21
C THR A 105 7.01 15.76 19.29
N HIS A 106 6.89 14.52 18.83
CA HIS A 106 5.87 14.06 17.88
C HIS A 106 5.24 12.73 18.31
N PRO A 107 4.61 12.64 19.51
CA PRO A 107 4.21 11.36 20.11
C PRO A 107 3.07 10.66 19.35
N ASN A 108 2.30 11.42 18.57
CA ASN A 108 1.16 10.90 17.82
C ASN A 108 1.51 10.51 16.37
N GLN A 109 2.76 10.66 15.94
CA GLN A 109 3.17 10.35 14.57
C GLN A 109 3.59 8.88 14.44
N ILE A 110 2.65 7.98 14.75
CA ILE A 110 2.83 6.53 14.69
C ILE A 110 2.62 6.05 13.26
N GLY A 111 3.51 5.20 12.75
CA GLY A 111 3.44 4.60 11.42
C GLY A 111 2.42 3.46 11.32
N VAL A 112 2.21 2.93 10.11
CA VAL A 112 1.20 1.91 9.83
C VAL A 112 1.51 0.57 10.51
N ALA A 113 2.77 0.18 10.58
CA ALA A 113 3.24 -1.08 11.16
C ALA A 113 4.45 -0.82 12.07
N PRO A 114 4.26 -0.17 13.24
CA PRO A 114 5.37 0.24 14.10
C PRO A 114 6.11 -0.93 14.79
N GLY A 115 5.55 -2.13 14.78
CA GLY A 115 6.19 -3.36 15.26
C GLY A 115 7.05 -4.09 14.22
N ALA A 116 7.01 -3.66 12.95
CA ALA A 116 7.81 -4.26 11.89
C ALA A 116 9.29 -3.81 11.95
N SER A 117 10.14 -4.42 11.13
CA SER A 117 11.51 -3.96 10.87
C SER A 117 11.69 -3.66 9.38
N LEU A 118 12.55 -2.69 9.05
CA LEU A 118 12.80 -2.26 7.67
C LEU A 118 14.27 -2.41 7.28
N HIS A 119 14.49 -3.01 6.11
CA HIS A 119 15.78 -3.21 5.49
C HIS A 119 15.90 -2.29 4.27
N SER A 120 16.62 -1.17 4.42
CA SER A 120 16.80 -0.15 3.39
C SER A 120 18.00 -0.49 2.50
N ALA A 121 17.70 -0.98 1.30
CA ALA A 121 18.69 -1.33 0.29
C ALA A 121 18.82 -0.23 -0.76
N ARG A 122 19.95 0.47 -0.70
CA ARG A 122 20.37 1.40 -1.73
C ARG A 122 20.89 0.62 -2.92
N PHE A 123 20.24 0.71 -4.07
CA PHE A 123 20.61 -0.06 -5.27
C PHE A 123 20.91 0.81 -6.51
N SER A 124 20.75 2.12 -6.40
CA SER A 124 21.03 3.08 -7.47
C SER A 124 21.80 4.31 -6.98
N ASN A 125 22.77 4.76 -7.78
CA ASN A 125 23.54 5.99 -7.62
C ASN A 125 23.50 6.85 -8.91
N LYS A 126 22.29 7.03 -9.48
CA LYS A 126 21.98 7.64 -10.81
C LYS A 126 21.96 6.66 -11.99
N GLN A 127 22.45 5.43 -11.79
CA GLN A 127 22.34 4.35 -12.77
C GLN A 127 21.52 3.20 -12.19
N LEU A 128 20.83 2.47 -13.07
CA LEU A 128 19.92 1.41 -12.67
C LEU A 128 20.27 0.12 -13.41
N TYR A 129 20.69 -0.89 -12.65
CA TYR A 129 21.13 -2.17 -13.20
C TYR A 129 20.25 -3.30 -12.67
N PRO A 130 19.69 -4.16 -13.55
CA PRO A 130 18.93 -5.35 -13.14
C PRO A 130 19.70 -6.25 -12.17
N SER A 131 21.02 -6.39 -12.36
CA SER A 131 21.89 -7.19 -11.49
C SER A 131 21.95 -6.66 -10.05
N LYS A 132 22.01 -5.33 -9.85
CA LYS A 132 22.02 -4.70 -8.53
C LYS A 132 20.68 -4.85 -7.82
N ILE A 133 19.57 -4.78 -8.56
CA ILE A 133 18.23 -5.07 -8.02
C ILE A 133 18.16 -6.52 -7.57
N ALA A 134 18.61 -7.48 -8.40
CA ALA A 134 18.58 -8.89 -8.05
C ALA A 134 19.44 -9.19 -6.81
N GLN A 135 20.65 -8.63 -6.71
CA GLN A 135 21.53 -8.77 -5.52
C GLN A 135 20.88 -8.19 -4.26
N ALA A 136 20.23 -7.03 -4.37
CA ALA A 136 19.50 -6.43 -3.27
C ALA A 136 18.32 -7.32 -2.82
N LEU A 137 17.50 -7.80 -3.77
CA LEU A 137 16.40 -8.72 -3.48
C LEU A 137 16.87 -10.03 -2.84
N ASP A 138 17.95 -10.62 -3.33
CA ASP A 138 18.54 -11.82 -2.72
C ASP A 138 18.92 -11.56 -1.25
N THR A 139 19.48 -10.39 -0.92
CA THR A 139 19.83 -10.05 0.47
C THR A 139 18.60 -9.76 1.32
N LEU A 140 17.65 -8.97 0.81
CA LEU A 140 16.43 -8.61 1.53
C LEU A 140 15.58 -9.85 1.82
N ILE A 141 15.35 -10.69 0.82
CA ILE A 141 14.44 -11.82 0.92
C ILE A 141 15.12 -13.02 1.59
N LYS A 142 16.29 -13.45 1.11
CA LYS A 142 16.89 -14.71 1.57
C LYS A 142 17.71 -14.58 2.84
N LYS A 143 18.36 -13.43 3.05
CA LYS A 143 19.20 -13.21 4.25
C LYS A 143 18.45 -12.47 5.35
N SER A 144 17.57 -11.56 4.97
CA SER A 144 16.85 -10.69 5.92
C SER A 144 15.39 -11.07 6.09
N ASN A 145 14.94 -12.16 5.46
CA ASN A 145 13.57 -12.70 5.56
C ASN A 145 12.48 -11.65 5.30
N CYS A 146 12.72 -10.68 4.42
CA CYS A 146 11.71 -9.69 4.06
C CYS A 146 10.55 -10.36 3.33
N ARG A 147 9.35 -10.27 3.90
CA ARG A 147 8.10 -10.75 3.29
C ARG A 147 7.37 -9.68 2.48
N VAL A 148 7.79 -8.42 2.62
CA VAL A 148 7.27 -7.27 1.85
C VAL A 148 8.44 -6.51 1.26
N ILE A 149 8.36 -6.14 -0.01
CA ILE A 149 9.31 -5.26 -0.70
C ILE A 149 8.57 -4.03 -1.20
N MET A 150 9.04 -2.84 -0.80
CA MET A 150 8.51 -1.56 -1.20
C MET A 150 9.48 -0.83 -2.13
N THR A 151 8.93 -0.19 -3.18
CA THR A 151 9.69 0.70 -4.08
C THR A 151 8.93 2.00 -4.34
N GLY A 152 9.60 3.13 -4.08
CA GLY A 152 9.11 4.50 -4.33
C GLY A 152 9.84 5.22 -5.46
N ILE A 153 10.56 4.47 -6.32
CA ILE A 153 11.30 4.99 -7.47
C ILE A 153 10.48 4.76 -8.74
N GLN A 154 10.66 5.65 -9.72
CA GLN A 154 10.09 5.53 -11.05
C GLN A 154 11.17 5.50 -12.13
N LEU A 155 10.89 4.79 -13.22
CA LEU A 155 11.57 4.94 -14.51
C LEU A 155 10.59 5.51 -15.53
N PRO A 156 10.79 6.74 -16.02
CA PRO A 156 9.86 7.37 -16.96
C PRO A 156 9.80 6.64 -18.31
N GLU A 157 8.67 6.76 -19.01
CA GLU A 157 8.37 6.10 -20.29
C GLU A 157 9.43 6.37 -21.39
N LYS A 158 10.13 7.52 -21.32
CA LYS A 158 11.23 7.85 -22.24
C LYS A 158 12.43 6.90 -22.15
N ILE A 159 12.56 6.15 -21.05
CA ILE A 159 13.63 5.16 -20.85
C ILE A 159 13.17 3.78 -21.32
N THR A 160 11.96 3.38 -20.92
CA THR A 160 11.38 2.10 -21.30
C THR A 160 9.86 2.14 -21.12
N THR A 161 9.16 1.38 -21.94
CA THR A 161 7.71 1.27 -21.90
C THR A 161 7.27 0.53 -20.64
N ALA A 162 6.26 1.07 -19.95
CA ALA A 162 5.67 0.47 -18.76
C ALA A 162 4.53 -0.50 -19.15
N ASP A 163 4.90 -1.63 -19.75
CA ASP A 163 4.00 -2.70 -20.20
C ASP A 163 4.16 -4.00 -19.38
N GLY A 164 5.01 -3.99 -18.34
CA GLY A 164 5.36 -5.14 -17.53
C GLY A 164 6.36 -6.10 -18.16
N ASN A 165 6.93 -5.78 -19.33
CA ASN A 165 7.93 -6.64 -20.01
C ASN A 165 9.37 -6.18 -19.81
N SER A 166 9.59 -5.03 -19.18
CA SER A 166 10.94 -4.59 -18.81
C SER A 166 11.62 -5.66 -17.91
N GLY A 167 12.94 -5.80 -18.03
CA GLY A 167 13.72 -6.68 -17.14
C GLY A 167 13.54 -6.38 -15.64
N TRP A 168 13.18 -5.16 -15.28
CA TRP A 168 12.99 -4.66 -13.92
C TRP A 168 11.64 -5.16 -13.39
N SER A 169 10.59 -5.00 -14.19
CA SER A 169 9.26 -5.50 -13.86
C SER A 169 9.25 -7.02 -13.76
N LYS A 170 9.93 -7.72 -14.68
CA LYS A 170 10.05 -9.18 -14.65
C LYS A 170 10.85 -9.69 -13.46
N ILE A 171 11.90 -8.98 -13.00
CA ILE A 171 12.58 -9.35 -11.76
C ILE A 171 11.57 -9.33 -10.59
N TYR A 172 10.78 -8.28 -10.43
CA TYR A 172 9.82 -8.20 -9.33
C TYR A 172 8.76 -9.29 -9.41
N ASP A 173 8.20 -9.51 -10.61
CA ASP A 173 7.22 -10.58 -10.83
C ASP A 173 7.79 -11.95 -10.47
N TYR A 174 9.04 -12.24 -10.86
CA TYR A 174 9.70 -13.50 -10.55
C TYR A 174 9.93 -13.67 -9.05
N TYR A 175 10.46 -12.66 -8.37
CA TYR A 175 10.71 -12.77 -6.94
C TYR A 175 9.43 -12.86 -6.11
N ALA A 176 8.36 -12.19 -6.55
CA ALA A 176 7.05 -12.28 -5.90
C ALA A 176 6.51 -13.70 -5.93
N GLU A 177 6.56 -14.34 -7.10
CA GLU A 177 6.04 -15.69 -7.31
C GLU A 177 6.94 -16.77 -6.70
N THR A 178 8.24 -16.70 -6.95
CA THR A 178 9.16 -17.77 -6.56
C THR A 178 9.46 -17.79 -5.05
N TYR A 179 9.40 -16.65 -4.38
CA TYR A 179 9.73 -16.54 -2.95
C TYR A 179 8.54 -16.16 -2.06
N ASP A 180 7.33 -16.04 -2.61
CA ASP A 180 6.11 -15.69 -1.86
C ASP A 180 6.28 -14.37 -1.06
N VAL A 181 6.73 -13.34 -1.78
CA VAL A 181 7.02 -12.00 -1.27
C VAL A 181 6.08 -10.95 -1.88
N ILE A 182 5.53 -10.09 -1.03
CA ILE A 182 4.59 -9.05 -1.44
C ILE A 182 5.35 -7.85 -1.98
N PHE A 183 5.06 -7.41 -3.20
CA PHE A 183 5.64 -6.19 -3.77
C PHE A 183 4.64 -5.04 -3.71
N ALA A 184 5.03 -3.93 -3.07
CA ALA A 184 4.31 -2.66 -3.06
C ALA A 184 5.09 -1.62 -3.90
N ALA A 185 4.47 -1.10 -4.94
CA ALA A 185 5.09 -0.14 -5.86
C ALA A 185 4.31 1.17 -5.93
N ALA A 186 5.02 2.29 -6.02
CA ALA A 186 4.42 3.57 -6.36
C ALA A 186 3.94 3.58 -7.82
N ALA A 187 2.81 4.22 -8.11
CA ALA A 187 2.36 4.42 -9.50
C ALA A 187 3.30 5.35 -10.30
N GLY A 188 4.09 6.17 -9.60
CA GLY A 188 4.95 7.20 -10.15
C GLY A 188 4.27 8.58 -10.13
N ASN A 189 5.04 9.61 -10.46
CA ASN A 189 4.64 11.00 -10.42
C ASN A 189 4.94 11.75 -11.73
N SER A 190 4.01 12.61 -12.12
CA SER A 190 4.12 13.60 -13.21
C SER A 190 4.50 12.99 -14.56
N SER A 191 3.98 11.80 -14.86
CA SER A 191 4.03 11.12 -16.15
C SER A 191 2.61 10.82 -16.64
N PRO A 192 2.37 10.69 -17.95
CA PRO A 192 1.03 10.48 -18.49
C PRO A 192 0.43 9.12 -18.10
N ARG A 193 1.27 8.16 -17.71
CA ARG A 193 0.92 6.79 -17.35
C ARG A 193 1.73 6.27 -16.16
N VAL A 194 1.27 5.18 -15.53
CA VAL A 194 2.04 4.37 -14.58
C VAL A 194 3.41 4.03 -15.17
N THR A 195 4.46 4.14 -14.38
CA THR A 195 5.85 3.89 -14.81
C THR A 195 6.33 2.49 -14.44
N VAL A 196 7.49 2.08 -14.96
CA VAL A 196 8.13 0.82 -14.55
C VAL A 196 8.33 0.76 -13.04
N PHE A 197 8.25 -0.46 -12.52
CA PHE A 197 8.01 -0.87 -11.12
C PHE A 197 6.54 -0.83 -10.71
N GLY A 198 5.81 0.22 -11.10
CA GLY A 198 4.35 0.29 -10.92
C GLY A 198 3.57 -0.56 -11.93
N ASP A 199 4.22 -1.05 -12.99
CA ASP A 199 3.63 -1.85 -14.06
C ASP A 199 3.72 -3.36 -13.83
N ILE A 200 4.22 -3.81 -12.68
CA ILE A 200 4.37 -5.23 -12.33
C ILE A 200 3.02 -5.96 -12.28
N TYR A 201 3.01 -7.23 -12.66
CA TYR A 201 1.82 -8.08 -12.57
C TYR A 201 1.58 -8.49 -11.12
N ASN A 202 2.60 -9.01 -10.44
CA ASN A 202 2.43 -9.74 -9.18
C ASN A 202 2.33 -8.83 -7.96
N GLY A 203 2.76 -7.56 -8.05
CA GLY A 203 2.64 -6.60 -6.95
C GLY A 203 1.36 -5.74 -6.94
N ILE A 204 1.31 -4.85 -5.94
CA ILE A 204 0.27 -3.85 -5.70
C ILE A 204 0.84 -2.45 -5.97
N THR A 205 0.25 -1.76 -6.93
CA THR A 205 0.61 -0.42 -7.36
C THR A 205 -0.31 0.60 -6.71
N THR A 206 0.28 1.59 -6.04
CA THR A 206 -0.44 2.54 -5.17
C THR A 206 -0.39 3.95 -5.73
N ALA A 207 -1.56 4.56 -5.94
CA ALA A 207 -1.75 5.94 -6.35
C ALA A 207 -1.73 6.91 -5.15
N GLY A 208 -1.46 8.19 -5.41
CA GLY A 208 -1.39 9.24 -4.39
C GLY A 208 -2.73 9.90 -4.12
N LEU A 209 -3.26 9.71 -2.90
CA LEU A 209 -4.54 10.24 -2.48
C LEU A 209 -4.38 11.49 -1.60
N VAL A 210 -5.17 12.50 -1.91
CA VAL A 210 -5.15 13.82 -1.26
C VAL A 210 -6.55 14.19 -0.78
N LYS A 211 -6.64 15.25 0.02
CA LYS A 211 -7.92 15.79 0.45
C LYS A 211 -8.58 16.54 -0.70
N ASN A 212 -9.91 16.47 -0.77
CA ASN A 212 -10.65 17.24 -1.78
C ASN A 212 -10.66 18.75 -1.45
N ASP A 213 -10.68 19.09 -0.16
CA ASP A 213 -10.49 20.43 0.37
C ASP A 213 -9.66 20.39 1.67
N PRO A 214 -9.00 21.48 2.09
CA PRO A 214 -8.13 21.49 3.28
C PRO A 214 -8.83 21.11 4.61
N ASN A 215 -10.14 21.36 4.72
CA ASN A 215 -10.97 21.07 5.90
C ASN A 215 -11.69 19.73 5.81
N ALA A 216 -11.54 18.97 4.72
CA ALA A 216 -12.13 17.65 4.59
C ALA A 216 -11.61 16.72 5.70
N LEU A 217 -12.53 15.96 6.30
CA LEU A 217 -12.21 14.97 7.34
C LEU A 217 -11.39 13.79 6.83
N GLY A 218 -11.24 13.64 5.51
CA GLY A 218 -10.53 12.51 4.92
C GLY A 218 -10.07 12.75 3.49
N TYR A 219 -9.51 11.68 2.93
CA TYR A 219 -8.88 11.67 1.62
C TYR A 219 -9.85 11.08 0.59
N SER A 220 -10.12 11.82 -0.48
CA SER A 220 -11.15 11.44 -1.47
C SER A 220 -10.85 11.87 -2.90
N LYS A 221 -9.67 12.46 -3.16
CA LYS A 221 -9.27 12.95 -4.47
C LYS A 221 -7.88 12.46 -4.83
N ILE A 222 -7.67 12.03 -6.07
CA ILE A 222 -6.33 11.68 -6.57
C ILE A 222 -5.54 12.97 -6.84
N GLY A 223 -4.31 13.04 -6.33
CA GLY A 223 -3.47 14.23 -6.51
C GLY A 223 -2.99 14.37 -7.95
N SER A 224 -2.80 15.61 -8.40
CA SER A 224 -2.49 15.94 -9.80
C SER A 224 -1.15 15.39 -10.30
N ALA A 225 -0.22 15.10 -9.40
CA ALA A 225 1.05 14.48 -9.74
C ALA A 225 0.96 12.96 -9.80
N SER A 226 -0.06 12.30 -9.22
CA SER A 226 -0.14 10.83 -9.25
C SER A 226 -0.34 10.33 -10.67
N ASN A 227 0.54 9.43 -11.12
CA ASN A 227 0.39 8.80 -12.42
C ASN A 227 -0.88 7.96 -12.46
N LYS A 228 -1.52 7.95 -13.63
CA LYS A 228 -2.76 7.21 -13.92
C LYS A 228 -2.48 6.02 -14.84
N GLY A 229 -3.41 5.10 -14.91
CA GLY A 229 -3.43 4.02 -15.87
C GLY A 229 -4.05 4.37 -17.22
N PRO A 230 -4.32 3.33 -18.03
CA PRO A 230 -3.80 1.96 -17.84
C PRO A 230 -2.27 1.91 -18.05
N THR A 231 -1.65 0.75 -17.81
CA THR A 231 -0.30 0.47 -18.33
C THR A 231 -0.28 0.56 -19.86
N ALA A 232 0.91 0.58 -20.47
CA ALA A 232 1.03 0.70 -21.92
C ALA A 232 0.40 -0.50 -22.68
N ASP A 233 0.31 -1.68 -22.06
CA ASP A 233 -0.37 -2.86 -22.60
C ASP A 233 -1.86 -2.95 -22.21
N GLY A 234 -2.42 -1.95 -21.53
CA GLY A 234 -3.86 -1.86 -21.21
C GLY A 234 -4.29 -2.49 -19.88
N ARG A 235 -3.34 -2.90 -19.02
CA ARG A 235 -3.67 -3.43 -17.68
C ARG A 235 -4.10 -2.33 -16.73
N LYS A 236 -4.97 -2.72 -15.80
CA LYS A 236 -5.61 -1.88 -14.80
C LYS A 236 -4.66 -1.59 -13.63
N LYS A 237 -3.78 -0.59 -13.81
CA LYS A 237 -2.89 -0.04 -12.76
C LYS A 237 -3.07 1.48 -12.65
N PRO A 238 -3.00 2.11 -11.47
CA PRO A 238 -2.73 1.52 -10.15
C PRO A 238 -3.86 0.60 -9.68
N ASP A 239 -3.59 -0.24 -8.68
CA ASP A 239 -4.61 -1.13 -8.10
C ASP A 239 -5.42 -0.39 -7.02
N ILE A 240 -4.77 0.43 -6.21
CA ILE A 240 -5.37 1.15 -5.08
C ILE A 240 -4.76 2.53 -4.92
N ALA A 241 -5.29 3.35 -4.03
CA ALA A 241 -4.73 4.63 -3.64
C ALA A 241 -4.62 4.78 -2.11
N ALA A 242 -3.65 5.55 -1.65
CA ALA A 242 -3.42 5.81 -0.22
C ALA A 242 -2.98 7.26 0.05
N PRO A 243 -3.21 7.78 1.28
CA PRO A 243 -2.90 9.16 1.64
C PRO A 243 -1.46 9.60 1.37
N THR A 244 -1.29 10.85 0.92
CA THR A 244 0.03 11.49 0.76
C THR A 244 0.11 12.87 1.39
N GLN A 245 -1.00 13.61 1.42
CA GLN A 245 -1.05 15.01 1.80
C GLN A 245 -1.00 15.21 3.32
N GLY A 246 -0.12 16.10 3.77
CA GLY A 246 -0.08 16.61 5.14
C GLY A 246 0.45 15.62 6.16
N LEU A 247 1.12 14.54 5.73
CA LEU A 247 1.73 13.56 6.64
C LEU A 247 2.89 14.21 7.39
N VAL A 248 3.06 13.94 8.68
CA VAL A 248 4.24 14.41 9.44
C VAL A 248 5.15 13.22 9.66
N ALA A 249 6.39 13.29 9.14
CA ALA A 249 7.29 12.14 9.09
C ALA A 249 8.76 12.51 9.43
N PRO A 250 9.55 11.55 9.94
CA PRO A 250 10.95 11.73 10.29
C PRO A 250 11.82 11.98 9.06
N THR A 251 12.78 12.90 9.17
CA THR A 251 13.69 13.29 8.09
C THR A 251 15.11 12.81 8.34
N SER A 252 15.98 12.91 7.33
CA SER A 252 17.39 12.57 7.50
C SER A 252 18.23 13.65 8.21
N GLY A 253 17.64 14.83 8.49
CA GLY A 253 18.34 16.03 8.95
C GLY A 253 18.80 16.02 10.41
N GLY A 254 18.31 15.09 11.23
CA GLY A 254 18.64 15.00 12.66
C GLY A 254 17.98 13.78 13.30
N ASP A 255 18.28 13.51 14.57
CA ASP A 255 17.76 12.33 15.27
C ASP A 255 16.31 12.49 15.75
N ASP A 256 15.81 13.72 15.88
CA ASP A 256 14.40 14.04 16.15
C ASP A 256 13.92 15.19 15.24
N HIS A 257 14.19 15.09 13.93
CA HIS A 257 13.83 16.13 12.95
C HIS A 257 12.73 15.67 12.01
N TRP A 258 11.61 16.38 12.00
CA TRP A 258 10.38 16.01 11.30
C TRP A 258 10.00 17.03 10.23
N SER A 259 9.25 16.61 9.22
CA SER A 259 8.67 17.53 8.23
C SER A 259 7.25 17.15 7.85
N THR A 260 6.49 18.15 7.41
CA THR A 260 5.19 17.93 6.79
C THR A 260 5.39 17.63 5.31
N LEU A 261 4.88 16.48 4.88
CA LEU A 261 4.99 15.95 3.53
C LEU A 261 3.83 16.40 2.67
N ASP A 262 4.12 16.66 1.39
CA ASP A 262 3.12 16.95 0.36
C ASP A 262 2.05 17.95 0.81
N ALA A 263 2.48 19.04 1.46
CA ALA A 263 1.58 20.06 2.03
C ALA A 263 0.59 20.63 0.99
N ASN A 264 1.01 20.69 -0.27
CA ASN A 264 0.22 21.19 -1.39
C ASN A 264 -0.72 20.14 -2.02
N GLY A 265 -0.79 18.91 -1.48
CA GLY A 265 -1.69 17.87 -1.97
C GLY A 265 -1.45 17.52 -3.44
N ARG A 266 -0.18 17.31 -3.82
CA ARG A 266 0.18 16.92 -5.18
C ARG A 266 -0.09 15.44 -5.45
N GLY A 267 -0.18 14.58 -4.42
CA GLY A 267 -0.39 13.14 -4.62
C GLY A 267 0.91 12.39 -4.85
N LEU A 268 1.96 12.70 -4.08
CA LEU A 268 3.28 12.07 -4.27
C LEU A 268 3.25 10.59 -3.89
N THR A 269 3.25 9.71 -4.88
CA THR A 269 3.04 8.26 -4.72
C THR A 269 4.08 7.55 -3.86
N SER A 270 5.27 8.12 -3.71
CA SER A 270 6.30 7.66 -2.76
C SER A 270 5.84 7.70 -1.31
N TYR A 271 4.87 8.55 -0.97
CA TYR A 271 4.27 8.63 0.36
C TYR A 271 2.98 7.80 0.49
N ALA A 272 2.43 7.34 -0.64
CA ALA A 272 1.27 6.45 -0.66
C ALA A 272 1.70 4.98 -0.47
N VAL A 273 2.68 4.52 -1.26
CA VAL A 273 3.16 3.13 -1.25
C VAL A 273 3.57 2.57 0.14
N PRO A 274 4.09 3.36 1.11
CA PRO A 274 4.39 2.84 2.44
C PRO A 274 3.15 2.43 3.22
N HIS A 275 1.98 3.03 2.95
CA HIS A 275 0.74 2.55 3.57
C HIS A 275 0.41 1.13 3.13
N THR A 276 0.54 0.82 1.84
CA THR A 276 0.33 -0.53 1.30
C THR A 276 1.31 -1.54 1.90
N ALA A 277 2.60 -1.19 1.99
CA ALA A 277 3.60 -2.06 2.59
C ALA A 277 3.35 -2.30 4.09
N GLY A 278 2.96 -1.25 4.83
CA GLY A 278 2.61 -1.36 6.24
C GLY A 278 1.36 -2.22 6.47
N VAL A 279 0.30 -2.03 5.68
CA VAL A 279 -0.91 -2.86 5.78
C VAL A 279 -0.60 -4.32 5.46
N ALA A 280 0.23 -4.60 4.45
CA ALA A 280 0.68 -5.96 4.18
C ALA A 280 1.38 -6.59 5.40
N ALA A 281 2.22 -5.83 6.10
CA ALA A 281 2.86 -6.29 7.33
C ALA A 281 1.88 -6.53 8.49
N LEU A 282 0.86 -5.69 8.66
CA LEU A 282 -0.21 -5.94 9.63
C LEU A 282 -0.95 -7.25 9.33
N LEU A 283 -1.25 -7.52 8.06
CA LEU A 283 -1.96 -8.72 7.64
C LEU A 283 -1.09 -9.98 7.77
N LEU A 284 0.21 -9.89 7.48
CA LEU A 284 1.15 -11.00 7.69
C LEU A 284 1.32 -11.35 9.18
N GLU A 285 1.33 -10.36 10.08
CA GLU A 285 1.30 -10.65 11.52
C GLU A 285 -0.03 -11.32 11.92
N ALA A 286 -1.16 -10.86 11.37
CA ALA A 286 -2.46 -11.47 11.65
C ALA A 286 -2.53 -12.93 11.18
N ALA A 287 -2.01 -13.22 9.99
CA ALA A 287 -1.86 -14.56 9.44
C ALA A 287 -0.96 -15.44 10.33
N ALA A 288 0.19 -14.93 10.78
CA ALA A 288 1.09 -15.66 11.68
C ALA A 288 0.47 -16.00 13.05
N LYS A 289 -0.56 -15.26 13.49
CA LYS A 289 -1.32 -15.50 14.72
C LYS A 289 -2.52 -16.43 14.51
N SER A 290 -2.86 -16.75 13.27
CA SER A 290 -4.00 -17.56 12.86
C SER A 290 -3.58 -19.03 12.66
N PRO A 291 -4.46 -20.01 12.94
CA PRO A 291 -4.21 -21.40 12.61
C PRO A 291 -4.52 -21.74 11.13
N ALA A 292 -5.07 -20.79 10.37
CA ALA A 292 -5.43 -21.03 8.97
C ALA A 292 -4.17 -21.22 8.12
N GLN A 293 -4.23 -22.13 7.16
CA GLN A 293 -3.12 -22.36 6.24
C GLN A 293 -3.29 -21.47 5.02
N ASN A 294 -2.19 -20.88 4.53
CA ASN A 294 -2.17 -20.08 3.31
C ASN A 294 -2.83 -18.68 3.40
N ASP A 295 -3.21 -18.22 4.59
CA ASP A 295 -3.65 -16.82 4.78
C ASP A 295 -2.49 -15.82 4.56
N ASP A 296 -1.25 -16.27 4.71
CA ASP A 296 -0.03 -15.49 4.47
C ASP A 296 0.44 -15.50 3.00
N LYS A 297 -0.26 -16.20 2.10
CA LYS A 297 0.10 -16.24 0.67
C LYS A 297 -0.03 -14.87 0.02
N THR A 298 0.95 -14.53 -0.80
CA THR A 298 1.01 -13.27 -1.54
C THR A 298 -0.23 -12.98 -2.37
N GLU A 299 -0.81 -13.98 -3.05
CA GLU A 299 -2.05 -13.82 -3.80
C GLU A 299 -3.24 -13.52 -2.89
N VAL A 300 -3.32 -14.17 -1.73
CA VAL A 300 -4.36 -13.93 -0.71
C VAL A 300 -4.23 -12.52 -0.15
N ILE A 301 -3.04 -12.14 0.32
CA ILE A 301 -2.82 -10.80 0.89
C ILE A 301 -3.09 -9.71 -0.15
N LYS A 302 -2.66 -9.90 -1.41
CA LYS A 302 -2.98 -8.99 -2.53
C LYS A 302 -4.47 -8.90 -2.77
N ALA A 303 -5.17 -10.04 -2.89
CA ALA A 303 -6.61 -10.08 -3.14
C ALA A 303 -7.37 -9.40 -2.00
N VAL A 304 -7.01 -9.66 -0.74
CA VAL A 304 -7.65 -9.08 0.45
C VAL A 304 -7.44 -7.57 0.53
N ILE A 305 -6.21 -7.08 0.29
CA ILE A 305 -5.92 -5.63 0.24
C ILE A 305 -6.74 -4.96 -0.86
N ILE A 306 -6.77 -5.52 -2.07
CA ILE A 306 -7.50 -4.92 -3.19
C ILE A 306 -9.01 -5.04 -2.99
N ASN A 307 -9.52 -6.15 -2.45
CA ASN A 307 -10.94 -6.34 -2.12
C ASN A 307 -11.42 -5.27 -1.13
N SER A 308 -10.59 -4.97 -0.14
CA SER A 308 -10.90 -4.00 0.90
C SER A 308 -11.08 -2.56 0.39
N SER A 309 -10.54 -2.24 -0.78
CA SER A 309 -10.48 -0.84 -1.20
C SER A 309 -11.86 -0.22 -1.48
N ASP A 310 -12.00 1.03 -1.06
CA ASP A 310 -13.24 1.79 -1.09
C ASP A 310 -13.27 2.76 -2.29
N PRO A 311 -14.22 2.61 -3.23
CA PRO A 311 -14.32 3.53 -4.33
C PRO A 311 -14.68 4.96 -3.86
N PHE A 312 -13.93 5.94 -4.36
CA PHE A 312 -14.15 7.35 -4.06
C PHE A 312 -15.58 7.77 -4.38
N ASN A 313 -16.24 8.41 -3.42
CA ASN A 313 -17.66 8.83 -3.39
C ASN A 313 -18.69 7.84 -2.82
N ALA A 314 -18.27 6.72 -2.22
CA ALA A 314 -19.13 5.99 -1.30
C ALA A 314 -19.20 6.75 0.04
N GLY A 315 -19.94 7.87 0.07
CA GLY A 315 -20.63 8.24 1.31
C GLY A 315 -21.45 7.04 1.81
N SER A 316 -22.03 7.12 3.01
CA SER A 316 -22.85 6.07 3.65
C SER A 316 -24.10 5.58 2.87
N HIS A 317 -24.17 5.83 1.57
CA HIS A 317 -25.18 5.35 0.66
C HIS A 317 -24.78 4.00 0.09
N ILE A 318 -25.68 3.05 0.25
CA ILE A 318 -25.69 1.74 -0.40
C ILE A 318 -25.43 1.96 -1.90
N THR A 319 -24.21 1.69 -2.36
CA THR A 319 -23.92 1.64 -3.80
C THR A 319 -24.57 0.38 -4.34
N ASN A 320 -25.38 0.53 -5.39
CA ASN A 320 -25.88 -0.60 -6.16
C ASN A 320 -24.66 -1.43 -6.63
N PRO A 321 -24.68 -2.77 -6.56
CA PRO A 321 -23.62 -3.59 -7.16
C PRO A 321 -23.38 -3.33 -8.66
N ALA A 322 -24.35 -2.72 -9.36
CA ALA A 322 -24.23 -2.25 -10.73
C ALA A 322 -23.77 -0.78 -10.87
N ASP A 323 -23.48 -0.07 -9.77
CA ASP A 323 -22.95 1.29 -9.85
C ASP A 323 -21.52 1.30 -10.41
N SER A 324 -21.29 2.20 -11.36
CA SER A 324 -19.99 2.50 -11.99
C SER A 324 -18.89 2.92 -11.00
N THR A 325 -19.22 3.04 -9.72
CA THR A 325 -18.30 3.39 -8.64
C THR A 325 -17.34 2.26 -8.28
N THR A 326 -17.73 0.98 -8.43
CA THR A 326 -16.89 -0.18 -8.07
C THR A 326 -15.89 -0.60 -9.15
N GLN A 327 -16.08 -0.07 -10.36
CA GLN A 327 -15.21 -0.32 -11.49
C GLN A 327 -13.86 0.35 -11.28
N TRP A 328 -12.82 -0.34 -11.73
CA TRP A 328 -11.48 0.24 -11.79
C TRP A 328 -11.49 1.57 -12.55
N LYS A 329 -10.83 2.59 -11.99
CA LYS A 329 -10.63 3.89 -12.61
C LYS A 329 -9.14 4.13 -12.90
N PRO A 330 -8.79 4.75 -14.04
CA PRO A 330 -7.39 5.01 -14.38
C PRO A 330 -6.59 5.76 -13.31
N ASP A 331 -7.17 6.73 -12.62
CA ASP A 331 -6.46 7.55 -11.64
C ASP A 331 -6.35 6.89 -10.26
N SER A 332 -7.42 6.20 -9.85
CA SER A 332 -7.65 5.78 -8.46
C SER A 332 -7.54 4.26 -8.25
N GLY A 333 -7.39 3.50 -9.32
CA GLY A 333 -7.50 2.05 -9.26
C GLY A 333 -8.88 1.61 -8.80
N TYR A 334 -8.93 0.68 -7.87
CA TYR A 334 -10.15 0.20 -7.23
C TYR A 334 -10.57 1.03 -6.00
N GLY A 335 -9.84 2.08 -5.66
CA GLY A 335 -10.19 3.01 -4.58
C GLY A 335 -9.18 3.10 -3.44
N LYS A 336 -9.61 3.72 -2.34
CA LYS A 336 -8.81 3.95 -1.13
C LYS A 336 -8.54 2.65 -0.38
N LEU A 337 -7.28 2.41 0.01
CA LEU A 337 -6.90 1.35 0.93
C LEU A 337 -7.68 1.44 2.26
N ASP A 338 -8.27 0.33 2.73
CA ASP A 338 -8.92 0.21 4.04
C ASP A 338 -8.33 -0.99 4.79
N ALA A 339 -7.37 -0.72 5.67
CA ALA A 339 -6.64 -1.73 6.42
C ALA A 339 -7.59 -2.58 7.28
N LEU A 340 -8.53 -1.95 8.01
CA LEU A 340 -9.43 -2.66 8.90
C LEU A 340 -10.32 -3.63 8.12
N ARG A 341 -10.85 -3.20 6.96
CA ARG A 341 -11.65 -4.08 6.11
C ARG A 341 -10.82 -5.24 5.56
N ALA A 342 -9.57 -5.00 5.16
CA ALA A 342 -8.64 -6.05 4.76
C ALA A 342 -8.41 -7.06 5.89
N TYR A 343 -8.11 -6.57 7.10
CA TYR A 343 -7.91 -7.40 8.30
C TYR A 343 -9.14 -8.25 8.59
N GLN A 344 -10.33 -7.64 8.59
CA GLN A 344 -11.58 -8.35 8.84
C GLN A 344 -11.89 -9.44 7.80
N THR A 345 -11.57 -9.20 6.53
CA THR A 345 -11.72 -10.21 5.47
C THR A 345 -10.75 -11.37 5.67
N LEU A 346 -9.48 -11.09 6.01
CA LEU A 346 -8.48 -12.13 6.27
C LEU A 346 -8.86 -12.99 7.48
N THR A 347 -9.18 -12.35 8.60
CA THR A 347 -9.48 -13.04 9.87
C THR A 347 -10.85 -13.71 9.90
N ALA A 348 -11.71 -13.47 8.90
CA ALA A 348 -12.94 -14.22 8.76
C ALA A 348 -12.69 -15.68 8.39
N GLY A 349 -11.54 -15.99 7.80
CA GLY A 349 -11.09 -17.35 7.53
C GLY A 349 -11.34 -17.82 6.11
N GLN A 350 -10.90 -19.05 5.87
CA GLN A 350 -10.88 -19.66 4.55
C GLN A 350 -12.27 -20.15 4.13
N LEU A 351 -12.66 -19.83 2.90
CA LEU A 351 -13.78 -20.42 2.18
C LEU A 351 -13.29 -21.72 1.55
N ILE A 352 -14.02 -22.81 1.80
CA ILE A 352 -13.68 -24.14 1.30
C ILE A 352 -14.43 -24.41 0.00
N GLN A 353 -13.71 -24.89 -1.01
CA GLN A 353 -14.27 -25.26 -2.31
C GLN A 353 -15.41 -26.27 -2.12
N ASN A 354 -16.49 -26.11 -2.89
CA ASN A 354 -17.67 -26.98 -2.90
C ASN A 354 -18.37 -27.16 -1.54
N THR A 355 -18.08 -26.29 -0.57
CA THR A 355 -18.66 -26.35 0.77
C THR A 355 -19.47 -25.06 1.04
N PRO A 356 -20.74 -25.15 1.46
CA PRO A 356 -21.52 -23.99 1.87
C PRO A 356 -20.87 -23.27 3.05
N SER A 357 -20.56 -21.98 2.91
CA SER A 357 -20.12 -21.13 4.02
C SER A 357 -21.27 -20.30 4.58
N GLN A 358 -21.40 -20.26 5.90
CA GLN A 358 -22.28 -19.33 6.62
C GLN A 358 -21.64 -17.94 6.80
N GLN A 359 -20.39 -17.78 6.37
CA GLN A 359 -19.66 -16.53 6.47
C GLN A 359 -20.08 -15.59 5.34
N ASN A 360 -20.15 -14.29 5.63
CA ASN A 360 -20.45 -13.23 4.65
C ASN A 360 -19.21 -12.54 4.09
N LYS A 361 -18.01 -12.98 4.51
CA LYS A 361 -16.69 -12.53 4.06
C LYS A 361 -15.69 -13.66 4.33
N GLY A 362 -14.60 -13.68 3.60
CA GLY A 362 -13.53 -14.68 3.73
C GLY A 362 -12.60 -14.63 2.53
N TRP A 363 -11.72 -15.60 2.43
CA TRP A 363 -10.76 -15.73 1.32
C TRP A 363 -10.59 -17.20 0.93
N ALA A 364 -10.08 -17.48 -0.25
CA ALA A 364 -9.72 -18.83 -0.67
C ALA A 364 -8.36 -18.82 -1.36
N TYR A 365 -7.65 -19.95 -1.28
CA TYR A 365 -6.41 -20.18 -1.99
C TYR A 365 -6.43 -21.61 -2.52
N ASP A 366 -6.21 -21.77 -3.82
CA ASP A 366 -6.31 -23.06 -4.50
C ASP A 366 -5.54 -23.04 -5.82
N VAL A 367 -5.20 -24.21 -6.34
CA VAL A 367 -4.56 -24.41 -7.63
C VAL A 367 -5.59 -24.92 -8.62
N MET A 368 -5.73 -24.22 -9.75
CA MET A 368 -6.69 -24.57 -10.79
C MET A 368 -5.99 -25.10 -12.04
N GLY A 369 -6.40 -26.27 -12.50
CA GLY A 369 -5.99 -26.87 -13.76
C GLY A 369 -6.69 -26.27 -14.98
N LYS A 370 -6.19 -26.60 -16.18
CA LYS A 370 -6.79 -26.15 -17.44
C LYS A 370 -8.23 -26.67 -17.56
N ASN A 371 -9.16 -25.79 -17.87
CA ASN A 371 -10.60 -26.08 -18.03
C ASN A 371 -11.32 -26.52 -16.75
N GLU A 372 -10.69 -26.41 -15.57
CA GLU A 372 -11.36 -26.70 -14.30
C GLU A 372 -12.27 -25.55 -13.89
N THR A 373 -13.20 -25.85 -12.97
CA THR A 373 -14.10 -24.86 -12.37
C THR A 373 -14.13 -25.09 -10.88
N HIS A 374 -13.76 -24.07 -10.11
CA HIS A 374 -13.84 -24.10 -8.66
C HIS A 374 -15.08 -23.31 -8.23
N GLN A 375 -15.86 -23.88 -7.32
CA GLN A 375 -17.06 -23.22 -6.79
C GLN A 375 -16.87 -22.92 -5.31
N TYR A 376 -17.22 -21.70 -4.93
CA TYR A 376 -17.20 -21.23 -3.55
C TYR A 376 -18.56 -20.61 -3.25
N GLN A 377 -19.08 -20.88 -2.06
CA GLN A 377 -20.37 -20.37 -1.61
C GLN A 377 -20.14 -19.44 -0.41
N ILE A 378 -20.80 -18.28 -0.42
CA ILE A 378 -20.71 -17.26 0.60
C ILE A 378 -22.12 -16.78 0.96
N GLN A 379 -22.35 -16.50 2.24
CA GLN A 379 -23.64 -16.04 2.73
C GLN A 379 -23.84 -14.57 2.35
N GLY A 380 -24.74 -14.30 1.41
CA GLY A 380 -25.17 -12.93 1.10
C GLY A 380 -25.98 -12.32 2.26
N VAL A 381 -25.77 -11.03 2.52
CA VAL A 381 -26.58 -10.25 3.46
C VAL A 381 -27.41 -9.24 2.68
N LYS A 382 -28.73 -9.27 2.87
CA LYS A 382 -29.65 -8.36 2.17
C LYS A 382 -29.27 -6.90 2.43
N GLY A 383 -29.20 -6.11 1.36
CA GLY A 383 -28.84 -4.68 1.44
C GLY A 383 -27.34 -4.41 1.57
N GLN A 384 -26.51 -5.45 1.63
CA GLN A 384 -25.05 -5.32 1.56
C GLN A 384 -24.54 -5.67 0.17
N ARG A 385 -23.43 -5.04 -0.20
CA ARG A 385 -22.72 -5.30 -1.46
C ARG A 385 -21.84 -6.55 -1.30
N LEU A 386 -21.88 -7.43 -2.29
CA LEU A 386 -20.87 -8.47 -2.48
C LEU A 386 -19.71 -7.89 -3.30
N VAL A 387 -18.49 -8.05 -2.83
CA VAL A 387 -17.27 -7.68 -3.57
C VAL A 387 -16.40 -8.92 -3.68
N VAL A 388 -16.08 -9.33 -4.90
CA VAL A 388 -15.23 -10.51 -5.15
C VAL A 388 -13.94 -10.06 -5.79
N THR A 389 -12.81 -10.58 -5.31
CA THR A 389 -11.49 -10.30 -5.89
C THR A 389 -10.74 -11.60 -6.10
N ILE A 390 -10.26 -11.83 -7.32
CA ILE A 390 -9.41 -12.96 -7.69
C ILE A 390 -8.07 -12.40 -8.14
N ALA A 391 -6.98 -12.88 -7.56
CA ALA A 391 -5.61 -12.54 -7.97
C ALA A 391 -4.80 -13.82 -8.19
N TRP A 392 -3.90 -13.80 -9.16
CA TRP A 392 -2.97 -14.90 -9.42
C TRP A 392 -1.62 -14.35 -9.86
N HIS A 393 -0.59 -15.18 -9.82
CA HIS A 393 0.73 -14.79 -10.29
C HIS A 393 0.94 -15.06 -11.79
N ARG A 394 1.57 -14.09 -12.45
CA ARG A 394 2.33 -14.32 -13.68
C ARG A 394 3.55 -15.18 -13.33
N LYS A 395 3.75 -16.26 -14.06
CA LYS A 395 4.90 -17.15 -13.89
C LYS A 395 6.05 -16.79 -14.82
N LEU A 396 7.26 -16.82 -14.27
CA LEU A 396 8.49 -16.50 -14.97
C LEU A 396 9.55 -17.55 -14.64
N GLN A 397 10.31 -17.97 -15.66
CA GLN A 397 11.50 -18.78 -15.50
C GLN A 397 12.74 -17.91 -15.55
N LYS A 398 13.67 -18.16 -14.62
CA LYS A 398 15.00 -17.56 -14.65
C LYS A 398 15.95 -18.49 -15.41
N ILE A 399 16.47 -18.03 -16.55
CA ILE A 399 17.49 -18.72 -17.33
C ILE A 399 18.71 -17.80 -17.36
N GLU A 400 19.79 -18.22 -16.68
CA GLU A 400 20.97 -17.39 -16.43
C GLU A 400 20.60 -16.03 -15.81
N HIS A 401 20.75 -14.94 -16.58
CA HIS A 401 20.45 -13.56 -16.20
C HIS A 401 19.14 -13.03 -16.81
N LYS A 402 18.38 -13.87 -17.51
CA LYS A 402 17.11 -13.50 -18.16
C LYS A 402 15.92 -14.05 -17.37
N TYR A 403 14.82 -13.30 -17.43
CA TYR A 403 13.52 -13.67 -16.87
C TYR A 403 12.55 -13.81 -18.04
N LEU A 404 12.12 -15.02 -18.32
CA LEU A 404 11.28 -15.37 -19.45
C LEU A 404 9.91 -15.79 -18.94
N GLU A 405 8.86 -15.29 -19.57
CA GLU A 405 7.50 -15.69 -19.22
C GLU A 405 7.25 -17.13 -19.65
N GLU A 406 6.65 -17.91 -18.76
CA GLU A 406 6.25 -19.27 -19.11
C GLU A 406 5.19 -19.24 -20.22
N PRO A 407 5.29 -20.13 -21.22
CA PRO A 407 4.30 -20.21 -22.28
C PRO A 407 2.93 -20.60 -21.71
N ASN A 408 1.87 -20.05 -22.30
CA ASN A 408 0.45 -20.23 -21.93
C ASN A 408 0.03 -19.50 -20.65
N ARG A 409 -0.22 -18.18 -20.76
CA ARG A 409 -0.97 -17.44 -19.73
C ARG A 409 -2.29 -18.15 -19.46
N PHE A 410 -2.53 -18.50 -18.20
CA PHE A 410 -3.87 -18.90 -17.78
C PHE A 410 -4.67 -17.64 -17.45
N TYR A 411 -5.90 -17.61 -17.93
CA TYR A 411 -6.88 -16.59 -17.61
C TYR A 411 -7.97 -17.26 -16.79
N LEU A 412 -8.37 -16.60 -15.71
CA LEU A 412 -9.46 -17.05 -14.86
C LEU A 412 -10.68 -16.22 -15.21
N ASP A 413 -11.78 -16.87 -15.57
CA ASP A 413 -13.08 -16.22 -15.71
C ASP A 413 -13.82 -16.30 -14.38
N LEU A 414 -14.46 -15.19 -13.97
CA LEU A 414 -15.29 -15.15 -12.77
C LEU A 414 -16.77 -15.17 -13.16
N LYS A 415 -17.52 -16.12 -12.60
CA LYS A 415 -18.99 -16.17 -12.65
C LYS A 415 -19.54 -16.01 -11.24
N ILE A 416 -20.45 -15.06 -11.04
CA ILE A 416 -21.22 -14.95 -9.79
C ILE A 416 -22.66 -15.32 -10.08
N LEU A 417 -23.19 -16.26 -9.29
CA LEU A 417 -24.56 -16.74 -9.40
C LEU A 417 -25.38 -16.32 -8.17
N SER A 418 -26.67 -16.05 -8.37
CA SER A 418 -27.64 -15.86 -7.29
C SER A 418 -27.94 -17.18 -6.57
N PRO A 419 -28.62 -17.16 -5.40
CA PRO A 419 -29.10 -18.38 -4.75
C PRO A 419 -30.03 -19.25 -5.63
N SER A 420 -30.67 -18.67 -6.65
CA SER A 420 -31.52 -19.39 -7.61
C SER A 420 -30.74 -19.90 -8.84
N GLY A 421 -29.41 -19.80 -8.84
CA GLY A 421 -28.55 -20.18 -9.97
C GLY A 421 -28.51 -19.18 -11.13
N LYS A 422 -29.14 -18.00 -11.01
CA LYS A 422 -29.11 -16.98 -12.07
C LYS A 422 -27.75 -16.29 -12.08
N MET A 423 -27.12 -16.18 -13.25
CA MET A 423 -25.88 -15.42 -13.40
C MET A 423 -26.12 -13.91 -13.14
N LEU A 424 -25.39 -13.37 -12.17
CA LEU A 424 -25.41 -11.96 -11.77
C LEU A 424 -24.33 -11.15 -12.48
N THR A 425 -23.11 -11.70 -12.57
CA THR A 425 -22.00 -11.10 -13.33
C THR A 425 -21.09 -12.17 -13.92
N PHE A 426 -20.42 -11.79 -15.02
CA PHE A 426 -19.39 -12.56 -15.70
C PHE A 426 -18.23 -11.61 -16.05
N GLU A 427 -17.05 -11.90 -15.52
CA GLU A 427 -15.86 -11.06 -15.73
C GLU A 427 -14.75 -11.88 -16.37
N THR A 428 -14.10 -11.29 -17.38
CA THR A 428 -12.87 -11.81 -17.97
C THR A 428 -11.73 -10.84 -17.66
N PRO A 429 -10.51 -11.31 -17.41
CA PRO A 429 -9.45 -10.44 -16.89
C PRO A 429 -8.77 -9.59 -17.95
N GLY A 430 -9.00 -9.88 -19.24
CA GLY A 430 -8.22 -9.32 -20.33
C GLY A 430 -6.74 -9.66 -20.16
N ARG A 431 -5.88 -8.65 -20.04
CA ARG A 431 -4.43 -8.82 -19.81
C ARG A 431 -4.03 -8.81 -18.33
N ASN A 432 -4.97 -8.60 -17.41
CA ASN A 432 -4.68 -8.52 -15.97
C ASN A 432 -4.46 -9.91 -15.37
N ASN A 433 -3.81 -9.95 -14.23
CA ASN A 433 -3.76 -11.10 -13.33
C ASN A 433 -4.61 -10.88 -12.06
N LEU A 434 -5.70 -10.13 -12.24
CA LEU A 434 -6.57 -9.63 -11.20
C LEU A 434 -7.96 -9.35 -11.78
N ILE A 435 -8.99 -9.77 -11.05
CA ILE A 435 -10.39 -9.40 -11.25
C ILE A 435 -10.91 -8.86 -9.92
N LYS A 436 -11.63 -7.73 -9.94
CA LYS A 436 -12.46 -7.26 -8.83
C LYS A 436 -13.79 -6.77 -9.39
N THR A 437 -14.88 -7.24 -8.80
CA THR A 437 -16.27 -6.92 -9.16
C THR A 437 -17.08 -6.65 -7.91
#